data_AF-A0A378PV33-F1
#
_entry.id   AF-A0A378PV33-F1
#
_cell.length_a   1.000
_cell.length_b   1.000
_cell.length_c   1.000
_cell.angle_alpha   90.00
_cell.angle_beta   90.00
_cell.angle_gamma   90.00
#
_symmetry.space_group_name_H-M   'P 1'
#
loop_
_entity.id
_entity.type
_entity.pdbx_description
1 polymer ?
#
loop_
_entity_poly.entity_id
_entity_poly.type
_entity_poly.pdbx_seq_one_letter_code
_entity_poly.pdbx_strand_id
1 'polypeptide(L)'
;MVVKRNGKAAIVVPTGFITAQSGIEKKVRQKIVDNHWLKGVISMPSNIFANTGTNVSVLFIDKSNQDGKITLIDASKLGEK
;
A
#
# COMPACT_ATOMS: atom_id res chain seq x y z
N MET A 1 4.63 7.15 -12.51
CA MET A 1 5.31 7.45 -11.24
C MET A 1 6.77 7.02 -11.34
N VAL A 2 7.73 7.96 -11.40
CA VAL A 2 9.16 7.67 -11.57
C VAL A 2 9.84 7.67 -10.20
N VAL A 3 10.04 6.47 -9.63
CA VAL A 3 10.81 6.30 -8.39
C VAL A 3 12.26 6.05 -8.76
N LYS A 4 13.17 6.95 -8.36
CA LYS A 4 14.64 6.78 -8.51
C LYS A 4 15.09 5.43 -7.92
N ARG A 5 16.25 4.92 -8.34
CA ARG A 5 16.74 3.57 -7.94
C ARG A 5 16.78 3.34 -6.41
N ASN A 6 17.02 4.39 -5.62
CA ASN A 6 16.93 4.38 -4.14
C ASN A 6 15.79 5.24 -3.59
N GLY A 7 14.73 5.44 -4.37
CA GLY A 7 13.59 6.25 -3.96
C GLY A 7 12.63 5.44 -3.09
N LYS A 8 12.05 6.13 -2.10
CA LYS A 8 10.85 5.70 -1.39
C LYS A 8 9.64 6.31 -2.07
N ALA A 9 8.55 5.57 -2.15
CA ALA A 9 7.29 6.04 -2.69
C ALA A 9 6.14 5.56 -1.81
N ALA A 10 5.15 6.41 -1.62
CA ALA A 10 3.88 6.04 -0.99
C ALA A 10 2.81 6.07 -2.07
N ILE A 11 2.05 4.98 -2.20
CA ILE A 11 0.93 4.87 -3.14
C ILE A 11 -0.33 4.67 -2.33
N VAL A 12 -1.31 5.56 -2.50
CA VAL A 12 -2.65 5.37 -1.96
C VAL A 12 -3.44 4.54 -2.98
N VAL A 13 -3.98 3.41 -2.53
CA VAL A 13 -4.81 2.54 -3.35
C VAL A 13 -6.17 2.33 -2.69
N PRO A 14 -7.25 2.20 -3.46
CA PRO A 14 -8.55 1.82 -2.92
C PRO A 14 -8.56 0.34 -2.50
N THR A 15 -9.47 -0.03 -1.61
CA THR A 15 -9.65 -1.42 -1.13
C THR A 15 -9.76 -2.43 -2.27
N GLY A 16 -10.39 -2.05 -3.39
CA GLY A 16 -10.50 -2.89 -4.58
C GLY A 16 -9.16 -3.41 -5.11
N PHE A 17 -8.08 -2.62 -5.02
CA PHE A 17 -6.74 -3.03 -5.45
C PHE A 17 -6.14 -4.13 -4.55
N ILE A 18 -6.49 -4.12 -3.25
CA ILE A 18 -6.05 -5.13 -2.29
C ILE A 18 -6.85 -6.41 -2.46
N THR A 19 -8.16 -6.30 -2.67
CA THR A 19 -9.07 -7.46 -2.77
C THR A 19 -9.08 -8.10 -4.16
N ALA A 20 -8.52 -7.46 -5.19
CA ALA A 20 -8.41 -8.02 -6.52
C ALA A 20 -7.68 -9.38 -6.51
N GLN A 21 -8.40 -10.44 -6.86
CA GLN A 21 -7.89 -11.82 -6.90
C GLN A 21 -7.39 -12.25 -8.29
N SER A 22 -7.71 -11.47 -9.32
CA SER A 22 -7.33 -11.69 -10.72
C SER A 22 -6.95 -10.35 -11.37
N GLY A 23 -6.30 -10.40 -12.55
CA GLY A 23 -5.97 -9.20 -13.32
C GLY A 23 -4.58 -8.61 -13.05
N ILE A 24 -4.43 -7.34 -13.44
CA ILE A 24 -3.15 -6.61 -13.43
C ILE A 24 -2.75 -6.27 -11.99
N GLU A 25 -3.72 -5.96 -11.11
CA GLU A 25 -3.45 -5.61 -9.71
C GLU A 25 -2.69 -6.72 -8.97
N LYS A 26 -3.11 -7.99 -9.15
CA LYS A 26 -2.44 -9.14 -8.55
C LYS A 26 -1.01 -9.31 -9.06
N LYS A 27 -0.78 -9.18 -10.37
CA LYS A 27 0.56 -9.27 -10.97
C LYS A 27 1.47 -8.15 -10.46
N VAL A 28 0.96 -6.94 -10.34
CA VAL A 28 1.71 -5.79 -9.80
C VAL A 28 2.04 -6.03 -8.33
N ARG A 29 1.09 -6.49 -7.52
CA ARG A 29 1.31 -6.80 -6.10
C ARG A 29 2.34 -7.91 -5.90
N GLN A 30 2.22 -9.00 -6.65
CA GLN A 30 3.22 -10.08 -6.66
C GLN A 30 4.61 -9.54 -7.00
N LYS A 31 4.72 -8.77 -8.09
CA LYS A 31 6.02 -8.21 -8.50
C LYS A 31 6.64 -7.28 -7.44
N ILE A 32 5.83 -6.49 -6.73
CA ILE A 32 6.34 -5.61 -5.66
C ILE A 32 6.83 -6.43 -4.46
N VAL A 33 6.13 -7.51 -4.11
CA VAL A 33 6.50 -8.42 -3.01
C VAL A 33 7.71 -9.27 -3.39
N ASP A 34 7.74 -9.86 -4.58
CA ASP A 34 8.84 -10.70 -5.09
C ASP A 34 10.17 -9.93 -5.16
N ASN A 35 10.10 -8.64 -5.51
CA ASN A 35 11.27 -7.77 -5.53
C ASN A 35 11.62 -7.18 -4.14
N HIS A 36 10.92 -7.57 -3.07
CA HIS A 36 11.10 -7.06 -1.70
C HIS A 36 11.01 -5.52 -1.57
N TRP A 37 10.36 -4.87 -2.53
CA TRP A 37 10.20 -3.42 -2.53
C TRP A 37 9.11 -2.95 -1.58
N LEU A 38 8.22 -3.85 -1.14
CA LEU A 38 7.21 -3.49 -0.16
C LEU A 38 7.86 -3.24 1.19
N LYS A 39 7.81 -1.99 1.68
CA LYS A 39 8.28 -1.63 3.01
C LYS A 39 7.19 -1.75 4.05
N GLY A 40 5.95 -1.45 3.66
CA GLY A 40 4.83 -1.57 4.56
C GLY A 40 3.49 -1.22 3.92
N VAL A 41 2.44 -1.58 4.63
CA VAL A 41 1.05 -1.28 4.26
C VAL A 41 0.38 -0.64 5.46
N ILE A 42 -0.25 0.52 5.23
CA ILE A 42 -1.05 1.21 6.24
C ILE A 42 -2.52 1.15 5.81
N SER A 43 -3.35 0.47 6.59
CA SER A 43 -4.80 0.47 6.40
C SER A 43 -5.37 1.73 7.03
N MET A 44 -5.96 2.61 6.22
CA MET A 44 -6.54 3.86 6.72
C MET A 44 -8.00 3.63 7.18
N PRO A 45 -8.48 4.41 8.16
CA PRO A 45 -9.86 4.33 8.60
C PRO A 45 -10.85 4.77 7.51
N SER A 46 -12.03 4.17 7.59
CA SER A 46 -13.22 4.64 6.89
C SER A 46 -13.43 6.12 7.24
N ASN A 47 -13.65 6.98 6.24
CA ASN A 47 -13.75 8.46 6.32
C ASN A 47 -12.47 9.32 6.21
N ILE A 48 -11.25 8.79 6.04
CA ILE A 48 -10.09 9.69 5.76
C ILE A 48 -10.29 10.48 4.45
N PHE A 49 -10.88 9.86 3.44
CA PHE A 49 -11.23 10.52 2.18
C PHE A 49 -12.72 10.83 2.18
N ALA A 50 -13.08 12.00 2.73
CA ALA A 50 -14.45 12.47 2.90
C ALA A 50 -15.30 12.47 1.61
N ASN A 51 -14.69 12.37 0.43
CA ASN A 51 -15.35 12.47 -0.87
C ASN A 51 -15.53 11.15 -1.65
N THR A 52 -14.98 10.00 -1.20
CA THR A 52 -15.00 8.76 -2.02
C THR A 52 -15.80 7.60 -1.43
N GLY A 53 -16.27 7.69 -0.18
CA GLY A 53 -17.10 6.64 0.47
C GLY A 53 -16.43 5.25 0.53
N THR A 54 -15.13 5.15 0.22
CA THR A 54 -14.41 3.89 0.07
C THR A 54 -13.18 3.86 0.98
N ASN A 55 -12.91 2.72 1.60
CA ASN A 55 -11.70 2.51 2.38
C ASN A 55 -10.48 2.49 1.46
N VAL A 56 -9.38 3.10 1.91
CA VAL A 56 -8.11 3.14 1.19
C VAL A 56 -7.00 2.56 2.03
N SER A 57 -5.97 2.08 1.38
CA SER A 57 -4.74 1.63 2.01
C SER A 57 -3.55 2.35 1.37
N VAL A 58 -2.54 2.63 2.16
CA VAL A 58 -1.30 3.25 1.70
C VAL A 58 -0.20 2.20 1.65
N LEU A 59 0.33 1.94 0.45
CA LEU A 59 1.46 1.06 0.25
C LEU A 59 2.74 1.91 0.22
N PHE A 60 3.67 1.58 1.11
CA PHE A 60 5.00 2.14 1.12
C PHE A 60 5.93 1.21 0.35
N ILE A 61 6.47 1.73 -0.73
CA ILE A 61 7.43 1.07 -1.61
C ILE A 61 8.79 1.72 -1.39
N ASP A 62 9.78 0.90 -1.07
CA ASP A 62 11.16 1.31 -0.91
C ASP A 62 12.04 0.38 -1.75
N LYS A 63 12.54 0.89 -2.87
CA LYS A 63 13.41 0.13 -3.76
C LYS A 63 14.81 -0.10 -3.18
N SER A 64 15.19 0.64 -2.13
CA SER A 64 16.44 0.46 -1.40
C SER A 64 16.31 -0.52 -0.24
N ASN A 65 15.09 -1.00 0.05
CA ASN A 65 14.84 -1.96 1.13
C ASN A 65 15.40 -3.33 0.75
N GLN A 66 16.61 -3.63 1.23
CA GLN A 66 17.24 -4.95 1.09
C GLN A 66 16.85 -5.91 2.22
N ASP A 67 16.19 -5.40 3.26
CA ASP A 67 15.92 -6.12 4.51
C ASP A 67 14.70 -7.04 4.42
N GLY A 68 13.87 -6.93 3.36
CA GLY A 68 12.64 -7.71 3.19
C GLY A 68 11.57 -7.47 4.27
N LYS A 69 11.82 -6.62 5.26
CA LYS A 69 10.89 -6.30 6.34
C LYS A 69 9.70 -5.51 5.81
N ILE A 70 8.53 -6.13 5.90
CA ILE A 70 7.23 -5.53 5.63
C ILE A 70 6.59 -5.16 6.96
N THR A 71 6.26 -3.88 7.15
CA THR A 71 5.51 -3.41 8.33
C THR A 71 4.04 -3.29 7.96
N LEU A 72 3.17 -3.97 8.70
CA LEU A 72 1.72 -3.85 8.56
C LEU A 72 1.20 -2.98 9.69
N ILE A 73 0.60 -1.85 9.35
CA ILE A 73 0.03 -0.90 10.31
C ILE A 73 -1.47 -0.85 10.06
N ASP A 74 -2.26 -1.25 11.06
CA ASP A 74 -3.70 -1.06 11.03
C ASP A 74 -4.04 0.28 11.69
N ALA A 75 -4.28 1.31 10.87
CA ALA A 75 -4.80 2.60 11.33
C ALA A 75 -6.33 2.68 11.19
N SER A 76 -6.99 1.57 10.86
CA SER A 76 -8.44 1.48 10.65
C SER A 76 -9.25 1.94 11.88
N LYS A 77 -8.65 1.88 13.07
CA LYS A 77 -9.24 2.32 14.34
C LYS A 77 -8.76 3.69 14.83
N LEU A 78 -7.84 4.36 14.13
CA LEU A 78 -7.30 5.69 14.52
C LEU A 78 -8.28 6.85 14.25
N GLY A 79 -9.58 6.55 14.07
CA GLY A 79 -10.66 7.52 13.89
C GLY A 79 -11.78 7.39 14.91
N GLU A 80 -11.61 6.58 15.97
CA GLU A 80 -12.52 6.60 17.10
C GLU A 80 -12.29 7.88 17.92
N LYS A 81 -13.42 8.53 18.23
CA LYS A 81 -13.52 9.83 18.89
C LYS A 81 -13.32 9.70 20.39
#